data_AF-A0A1C5V8Z8-F1
#
_entry.id   AF-A0A1C5V8Z8-F1
#
_cell.length_a   1.000
_cell.length_b   1.000
_cell.length_c   1.000
_cell.angle_alpha   90.00
_cell.angle_beta   90.00
_cell.angle_gamma   90.00
#
_symmetry.space_group_name_H-M   'P 1'
#
loop_
_entity.id
_entity.type
_entity.pdbx_description
1 polymer ?
#
loop_
_entity_poly.entity_id
_entity_poly.type
_entity_poly.pdbx_seq_one_letter_code
_entity_poly.pdbx_strand_id
1 'polypeptide(L)'
;MMKNKGKRLVVLLIAACMILSMFSGMTVSAATNAEIYATTNTIKKVDGKYYYVNASGKMDKKTGWKKVAGKYTYYVGSKSNVTVKITKGKYYKWSDGQFKKQPVKKNSTKTIKGKAFYVNKNGNIEKKTGWKKIAGKYAYYVNSNGVVSLKITGGNYQKWSNGQFKKQSLEKYNGKIITIGKKAFYVSEDKIVRKTGWKRVSGAKLSSITNPRGYYVGTKGSVLYKETAKGTYEITSVGKVSDKLMKNGWNGSVFVKNGKVQIKTTVTVGGYINVFNKDGKRVTLKKSGNKIVRSDTNEPVTTKGAYKVGSGSNKQTYYVTNNGNIKKNGTVTVNGVKYTVDASGKCTKVTENGSDNSDGSGNDGEQNSGTNGNQEQQSHVCKWKVVMNSSLSPVKTNYKEHAAVTKTVNKKIRDAYDEPIYSEEPWYVCNSCSRRGIDDQECAYETYEELLEHHKANNHGGNHLIKKLLRYEHHDAVYADVEEVVEKEWSEWDQTYKCTECGDIMTEHVVNKNGELIYTPNKSGVLVDINGNEQDKVTAGVSYK
;
A
#
# COMPACT_ATOMS: atom_id res chain seq x y z
N MET A 1 21.14 46.62 55.11
CA MET A 1 19.77 46.18 54.80
C MET A 1 19.52 46.27 53.28
N MET A 2 20.08 45.36 52.47
CA MET A 2 19.92 45.35 51.01
C MET A 2 20.10 43.92 50.47
N LYS A 3 19.05 43.09 50.55
CA LYS A 3 19.01 41.74 49.94
C LYS A 3 17.57 41.37 49.59
N ASN A 4 16.90 42.12 48.69
CA ASN A 4 15.63 41.64 48.12
C ASN A 4 15.19 42.24 46.76
N LYS A 5 16.02 43.04 46.08
CA LYS A 5 15.62 43.66 44.80
C LYS A 5 15.93 42.80 43.55
N GLY A 6 16.77 41.76 43.64
CA GLY A 6 17.16 40.92 42.49
C GLY A 6 16.19 39.80 42.08
N LYS A 7 15.22 39.42 42.93
CA LYS A 7 14.29 38.31 42.63
C LYS A 7 13.01 38.72 41.91
N ARG A 8 12.59 39.99 42.02
CA ARG A 8 11.38 40.50 41.36
C ARG A 8 11.62 40.89 39.89
N LEU A 9 12.83 41.32 39.53
CA LEU A 9 13.16 41.71 38.16
C LEU A 9 13.19 40.52 37.18
N VAL A 10 13.62 39.34 37.65
CA VAL A 10 13.73 38.12 36.82
C VAL A 10 12.37 37.48 36.55
N VAL A 11 11.41 37.58 37.46
CA VAL A 11 10.04 37.07 37.26
C VAL A 11 9.26 37.96 36.28
N LEU A 12 9.52 39.28 36.29
CA LEU A 12 8.93 40.24 35.34
C LEU A 12 9.48 40.06 33.91
N LEU A 13 10.77 39.75 33.73
CA LEU A 13 11.34 39.47 32.40
C LEU A 13 10.80 38.17 31.77
N ILE A 14 10.51 37.15 32.59
CA ILE A 14 9.95 35.87 32.12
C ILE A 14 8.47 36.04 31.69
N ALA A 15 7.72 36.93 32.34
CA ALA A 15 6.36 37.27 31.93
C ALA A 15 6.34 38.11 30.63
N ALA A 16 7.26 39.06 30.47
CA ALA A 16 7.37 39.87 29.25
C ALA A 16 7.74 39.04 28.00
N CYS A 17 8.64 38.06 28.12
CA CYS A 17 9.00 37.18 27.00
C CYS A 17 7.92 36.15 26.63
N MET A 18 7.00 35.81 27.55
CA MET A 18 5.85 34.95 27.23
C MET A 18 4.69 35.72 26.58
N ILE A 19 4.59 37.03 26.79
CA ILE A 19 3.57 37.88 26.14
C ILE A 19 4.03 38.29 24.72
N LEU A 20 5.34 38.45 24.48
CA LEU A 20 5.90 38.77 23.16
C LEU A 20 5.93 37.58 22.16
N SER A 21 5.66 36.35 22.59
CA SER A 21 5.62 35.18 21.68
C SER A 21 4.23 34.85 21.14
N MET A 22 3.21 35.64 21.47
CA MET A 22 1.87 35.52 20.89
C MET A 22 1.64 36.40 19.64
N PHE A 23 2.61 37.23 19.26
CA PHE A 23 2.59 37.98 18.00
C PHE A 23 3.94 37.88 17.30
N SER A 24 3.89 37.64 15.99
CA SER A 24 5.01 37.53 15.03
C SER A 24 5.95 36.31 15.15
N GLY A 25 5.76 35.38 14.20
CA GLY A 25 6.63 34.22 13.98
C GLY A 25 8.01 34.60 13.41
N MET A 26 8.95 34.93 14.29
CA MET A 26 10.38 34.99 13.97
C MET A 26 11.16 33.94 14.76
N THR A 27 11.91 33.12 14.02
CA THR A 27 12.91 32.21 14.56
C THR A 27 14.12 33.01 15.07
N VAL A 28 14.38 32.99 16.38
CA VAL A 28 15.64 33.50 16.94
C VAL A 28 16.69 32.39 16.90
N SER A 29 17.68 32.58 16.02
CA SER A 29 18.94 31.84 16.05
C SER A 29 19.97 32.57 16.93
N ALA A 30 20.85 31.77 17.54
CA ALA A 30 22.07 32.15 18.25
C ALA A 30 21.94 32.89 19.60
N ALA A 31 22.07 32.12 20.68
CA ALA A 31 22.83 32.54 21.87
C ALA A 31 23.67 31.36 22.35
N THR A 32 24.98 31.47 22.12
CA THR A 32 26.04 30.54 22.53
C THR A 32 26.39 30.70 24.01
N ASN A 33 26.60 29.57 24.68
CA ASN A 33 27.35 29.39 25.94
C ASN A 33 27.00 30.29 27.14
N ALA A 34 25.88 29.98 27.79
CA ALA A 34 25.80 30.01 29.25
C ALA A 34 24.87 28.86 29.70
N GLU A 35 25.45 27.85 30.34
CA GLU A 35 24.73 26.70 30.88
C GLU A 35 23.69 27.15 31.92
N ILE A 36 22.41 27.14 31.54
CA ILE A 36 21.32 27.09 32.51
C ILE A 36 21.30 25.67 33.10
N TYR A 37 22.16 25.44 34.09
CA TYR A 37 22.21 24.22 34.90
C TYR A 37 20.97 24.15 35.80
N ALA A 38 19.89 23.59 35.27
CA ALA A 38 18.78 23.04 36.05
C ALA A 38 18.24 21.75 35.42
N THR A 39 19.08 20.70 35.38
CA THR A 39 18.60 19.31 35.26
C THR A 39 19.06 18.50 36.48
N THR A 40 18.45 18.82 37.61
CA THR A 40 18.84 18.45 38.98
C THR A 40 18.65 16.97 39.36
N ASN A 41 18.40 16.03 38.43
CA ASN A 41 18.40 14.58 38.73
C ASN A 41 19.79 13.95 38.48
N THR A 42 20.68 13.98 39.47
CA THR A 42 22.08 13.56 39.34
C THR A 42 22.61 12.83 40.59
N ILE A 43 23.93 12.62 40.68
CA ILE A 43 24.60 12.12 41.89
C ILE A 43 25.67 13.11 42.37
N LYS A 44 25.82 13.24 43.69
CA LYS A 44 26.86 14.05 44.35
C LYS A 44 27.76 13.14 45.19
N LYS A 45 29.08 13.40 45.18
CA LYS A 45 30.04 12.69 46.05
C LYS A 45 30.16 13.44 47.38
N VAL A 46 30.03 12.73 48.49
CA VAL A 46 30.21 13.22 49.87
C VAL A 46 30.87 12.09 50.66
N ASP A 47 31.98 12.39 51.35
CA ASP A 47 32.74 11.44 52.18
C ASP A 47 33.03 10.11 51.47
N GLY A 48 33.52 10.20 50.24
CA GLY A 48 33.86 9.03 49.43
C GLY A 48 32.67 8.26 48.85
N LYS A 49 31.42 8.58 49.22
CA LYS A 49 30.20 7.91 48.76
C LYS A 49 29.40 8.80 47.80
N TYR A 50 28.58 8.18 46.95
CA TYR A 50 27.70 8.91 46.03
C TYR A 50 26.26 8.89 46.52
N TYR A 51 25.59 10.03 46.49
CA TYR A 51 24.19 10.22 46.89
C TYR A 51 23.39 10.75 45.72
N TYR A 52 22.15 10.27 45.57
CA TYR A 52 21.27 10.76 44.52
C TYR A 52 20.68 12.11 44.92
N VAL A 53 20.71 13.06 43.98
CA VAL A 53 20.14 14.40 44.13
C VAL A 53 18.95 14.49 43.18
N ASN A 54 17.80 14.90 43.71
CA ASN A 54 16.56 15.04 42.97
C ASN A 54 16.44 16.42 42.30
N ALA A 55 15.38 16.60 41.51
CA ALA A 55 15.13 17.84 40.78
C ALA A 55 15.06 19.13 41.63
N SER A 56 14.91 19.05 42.95
CA SER A 56 14.97 20.24 43.83
C SER A 56 16.35 20.49 44.45
N GLY A 57 17.38 19.75 44.02
CA GLY A 57 18.73 19.84 44.57
C GLY A 57 18.89 19.15 45.92
N LYS A 58 17.86 18.44 46.42
CA LYS A 58 17.89 17.74 47.70
C LYS A 58 18.35 16.30 47.53
N MET A 59 19.09 15.79 48.52
CA MET A 59 19.47 14.37 48.57
C MET A 59 18.23 13.51 48.83
N ASP A 60 17.94 12.59 47.91
CA ASP A 60 16.86 11.62 48.07
C ASP A 60 17.45 10.27 48.51
N LYS A 61 17.30 10.03 49.82
CA LYS A 61 17.83 8.88 50.56
C LYS A 61 16.97 7.62 50.43
N LYS A 62 15.79 7.70 49.79
CA LYS A 62 14.87 6.56 49.72
C LYS A 62 15.47 5.44 48.88
N THR A 63 15.56 4.24 49.46
CA THR A 63 16.03 3.02 48.78
C THR A 63 15.23 2.76 47.51
N GLY A 64 15.92 2.33 46.46
CA GLY A 64 15.31 1.89 45.21
C GLY A 64 15.83 2.63 43.99
N TRP A 65 15.17 2.36 42.86
CA TRP A 65 15.54 2.93 41.58
C TRP A 65 15.14 4.41 41.45
N LYS A 66 16.08 5.20 40.96
CA LYS A 66 15.90 6.61 40.61
C LYS A 66 15.96 6.80 39.10
N LYS A 67 15.16 7.73 38.61
CA LYS A 67 14.99 7.99 37.17
C LYS A 67 15.65 9.30 36.77
N VAL A 68 16.27 9.29 35.60
CA VAL A 68 16.77 10.48 34.90
C VAL A 68 16.12 10.49 33.54
N ALA A 69 15.50 11.62 33.15
CA ALA A 69 14.67 11.72 31.94
C ALA A 69 13.64 10.57 31.82
N GLY A 70 12.97 10.23 32.94
CA GLY A 70 11.98 9.15 33.00
C GLY A 70 12.55 7.71 32.95
N LYS A 71 13.87 7.54 32.87
CA LYS A 71 14.54 6.22 32.73
C LYS A 71 15.30 5.82 33.98
N TYR A 72 15.16 4.56 34.39
CA TYR A 72 15.93 4.01 35.52
C TYR A 72 17.44 4.09 35.26
N THR A 73 18.14 4.80 36.14
CA THR A 73 19.54 5.21 35.91
C THR A 73 20.42 4.97 37.13
N TYR A 74 19.93 5.29 38.33
CA TYR A 74 20.65 5.05 39.58
C TYR A 74 19.84 4.15 40.50
N TYR A 75 20.50 3.34 41.32
CA TYR A 75 19.85 2.61 42.41
C TYR A 75 20.45 3.03 43.74
N VAL A 76 19.61 3.57 44.62
CA VAL A 76 19.95 3.92 46.00
C VAL A 76 19.77 2.66 46.86
N GLY A 77 20.82 2.26 47.58
CA GLY A 77 20.81 1.12 48.49
C GLY A 77 20.24 1.49 49.87
N SER A 78 20.15 0.50 50.76
CA SER A 78 19.62 0.67 52.13
C SER A 78 20.40 1.69 52.96
N LYS A 79 21.70 1.85 52.71
CA LYS A 79 22.55 2.86 53.36
C LYS A 79 22.42 4.26 52.74
N SER A 80 21.33 4.53 52.03
CA SER A 80 21.00 5.81 51.37
C SER A 80 21.99 6.28 50.28
N ASN A 81 23.01 5.48 49.94
CA ASN A 81 23.99 5.78 48.90
C ASN A 81 23.66 5.06 47.58
N VAL A 82 24.14 5.61 46.47
CA VAL A 82 23.99 5.01 45.14
C VAL A 82 24.93 3.82 45.01
N THR A 83 24.37 2.65 44.73
CA THR A 83 25.11 1.37 44.60
C THR A 83 25.16 0.86 43.16
N VAL A 84 24.31 1.37 42.28
CA VAL A 84 24.31 1.06 40.84
C VAL A 84 24.14 2.34 40.03
N LYS A 85 24.88 2.42 38.92
CA LYS A 85 24.79 3.48 37.93
C LYS A 85 24.73 2.89 36.52
N ILE A 86 23.79 3.36 35.70
CA ILE A 86 23.69 3.01 34.27
C ILE A 86 23.78 4.28 33.42
N THR A 87 24.98 4.61 32.96
CA THR A 87 25.28 5.84 32.20
C THR A 87 26.07 5.55 30.93
N LYS A 88 25.84 6.34 29.88
CA LYS A 88 26.45 6.12 28.55
C LYS A 88 26.26 4.66 28.06
N GLY A 89 25.13 4.05 28.43
CA GLY A 89 24.81 2.65 28.14
C GLY A 89 25.63 1.61 28.91
N LYS A 90 26.50 1.98 29.84
CA LYS A 90 27.32 1.05 30.63
C LYS A 90 26.74 0.86 32.03
N TYR A 91 26.83 -0.37 32.55
CA TYR A 91 26.41 -0.74 33.90
C TYR A 91 27.62 -0.72 34.84
N TYR A 92 27.50 -0.01 35.95
CA TYR A 92 28.49 0.07 37.01
C TYR A 92 27.86 -0.33 38.35
N LYS A 93 28.64 -1.02 39.18
CA LYS A 93 28.31 -1.37 40.56
C LYS A 93 29.34 -0.75 41.48
N TRP A 94 28.89 -0.21 42.61
CA TRP A 94 29.77 0.28 43.67
C TRP A 94 30.45 -0.91 44.37
N SER A 95 31.77 -0.90 44.43
CA SER A 95 32.62 -1.87 45.13
C SER A 95 33.97 -1.23 45.43
N ASP A 96 34.51 -1.46 46.63
CA ASP A 96 35.88 -1.06 46.99
C ASP A 96 36.12 0.44 46.78
N GLY A 97 35.20 1.27 47.28
CA GLY A 97 35.31 2.73 47.21
C GLY A 97 35.08 3.36 45.85
N GLN A 98 34.74 2.59 44.80
CA GLN A 98 34.53 3.13 43.45
C GLN A 98 33.46 2.40 42.63
N PHE A 99 33.04 3.03 41.51
CA PHE A 99 32.13 2.41 40.54
C PHE A 99 32.91 1.56 39.54
N LYS A 100 32.81 0.23 39.67
CA LYS A 100 33.43 -0.72 38.73
C LYS A 100 32.44 -1.10 37.63
N LYS A 101 32.88 -0.97 36.37
CA LYS A 101 32.11 -1.39 35.18
C LYS A 101 31.88 -2.89 35.25
N GLN A 102 30.67 -3.32 34.91
CA GLN A 102 30.27 -4.72 35.01
C GLN A 102 30.14 -5.37 33.62
N PRO A 103 30.51 -6.65 33.47
CA PRO A 103 30.33 -7.37 32.22
C PRO A 103 28.85 -7.62 31.93
N VAL A 104 28.51 -7.57 30.64
CA VAL A 104 27.15 -7.83 30.14
C VAL A 104 27.21 -8.65 28.85
N LYS A 105 26.28 -9.60 28.70
CA LYS A 105 26.14 -10.38 27.48
C LYS A 105 25.45 -9.55 26.40
N LYS A 106 25.99 -9.56 25.18
CA LYS A 106 25.43 -8.85 24.02
C LYS A 106 24.10 -9.50 23.60
N ASN A 107 23.20 -8.72 22.99
CA ASN A 107 21.96 -9.22 22.40
C ASN A 107 21.05 -9.99 23.38
N SER A 108 21.08 -9.62 24.66
CA SER A 108 20.36 -10.32 25.72
C SER A 108 19.76 -9.33 26.73
N THR A 109 19.21 -9.85 27.82
CA THR A 109 18.84 -9.05 28.98
C THR A 109 19.84 -9.23 30.12
N LYS A 110 20.04 -8.18 30.92
CA LYS A 110 20.73 -8.23 32.21
C LYS A 110 19.75 -7.85 33.31
N THR A 111 19.58 -8.71 34.31
CA THR A 111 18.83 -8.39 35.52
C THR A 111 19.72 -7.60 36.47
N ILE A 112 19.25 -6.43 36.88
CA ILE A 112 19.94 -5.52 37.78
C ILE A 112 18.92 -5.05 38.81
N LYS A 113 19.16 -5.35 40.10
CA LYS A 113 18.29 -4.93 41.22
C LYS A 113 16.79 -5.12 40.92
N GLY A 114 16.40 -6.34 40.55
CA GLY A 114 15.01 -6.73 40.28
C GLY A 114 14.39 -6.23 38.96
N LYS A 115 15.17 -5.58 38.08
CA LYS A 115 14.70 -5.08 36.77
C LYS A 115 15.53 -5.67 35.64
N ALA A 116 14.89 -6.03 34.52
CA ALA A 116 15.57 -6.46 33.31
C ALA A 116 15.91 -5.28 32.40
N PHE A 117 17.15 -5.21 31.95
CA PHE A 117 17.63 -4.22 30.98
C PHE A 117 18.09 -4.92 29.71
N TYR A 118 17.73 -4.38 28.53
CA TYR A 118 18.18 -4.94 27.26
C TYR A 118 19.60 -4.46 26.94
N VAL A 119 20.45 -5.38 26.52
CA VAL A 119 21.83 -5.15 26.09
C VAL A 119 21.91 -5.38 24.59
N ASN A 120 22.30 -4.35 23.84
CA ASN A 120 22.35 -4.40 22.38
C ASN A 120 23.61 -5.13 21.86
N LYS A 121 23.77 -5.18 20.53
CA LYS A 121 24.91 -5.80 19.85
C LYS A 121 26.29 -5.22 20.25
N ASN A 122 26.32 -3.97 20.71
CA ASN A 122 27.55 -3.27 21.13
C ASN A 122 27.85 -3.45 22.63
N GLY A 123 27.05 -4.26 23.35
CA GLY A 123 27.22 -4.44 24.79
C GLY A 123 26.78 -3.23 25.61
N ASN A 124 25.87 -2.41 25.07
CA ASN A 124 25.31 -1.25 25.77
C ASN A 124 23.87 -1.52 26.20
N ILE A 125 23.51 -1.07 27.40
CA ILE A 125 22.13 -1.02 27.88
C ILE A 125 21.36 0.03 27.09
N GLU A 126 20.38 -0.42 26.32
CA GLU A 126 19.56 0.44 25.46
C GLU A 126 18.20 0.70 26.12
N LYS A 127 18.01 1.91 26.64
CA LYS A 127 16.79 2.33 27.37
C LYS A 127 15.70 2.94 26.46
N LYS A 128 15.96 3.04 25.14
CA LYS A 128 15.00 3.57 24.17
C LYS A 128 13.77 2.67 24.12
N THR A 129 12.59 3.25 24.29
CA THR A 129 11.32 2.52 24.31
C THR A 129 11.05 1.83 22.96
N GLY A 130 10.36 0.70 23.01
CA GLY A 130 9.96 -0.08 21.84
C GLY A 130 10.68 -1.41 21.73
N TRP A 131 10.39 -2.11 20.64
CA TRP A 131 10.92 -3.43 20.38
C TRP A 131 12.39 -3.44 19.99
N LYS A 132 13.11 -4.39 20.56
CA LYS A 132 14.49 -4.78 20.24
C LYS A 132 14.45 -6.11 19.53
N LYS A 133 15.34 -6.28 18.56
CA LYS A 133 15.32 -7.40 17.63
C LYS A 133 16.51 -8.32 17.87
N ILE A 134 16.28 -9.60 17.67
CA ILE A 134 17.31 -10.64 17.62
C ILE A 134 17.11 -11.39 16.30
N ALA A 135 18.19 -11.55 15.52
CA ALA A 135 18.13 -12.11 14.17
C ALA A 135 17.01 -11.48 13.31
N GLY A 136 16.92 -10.14 13.33
CA GLY A 136 15.94 -9.36 12.56
C GLY A 136 14.50 -9.36 13.10
N LYS A 137 14.15 -10.21 14.07
CA LYS A 137 12.77 -10.37 14.58
C LYS A 137 12.58 -9.74 15.96
N TYR A 138 11.37 -9.24 16.25
CA TYR A 138 11.03 -8.65 17.55
C TYR A 138 11.17 -9.66 18.69
N ALA A 139 11.96 -9.33 19.71
CA ALA A 139 12.34 -10.26 20.78
C ALA A 139 12.15 -9.69 22.19
N TYR A 140 12.48 -8.41 22.42
CA TYR A 140 12.34 -7.78 23.73
C TYR A 140 11.65 -6.43 23.60
N TYR A 141 10.65 -6.14 24.44
CA TYR A 141 10.01 -4.83 24.46
C TYR A 141 10.51 -4.01 25.64
N VAL A 142 11.16 -2.87 25.35
CA VAL A 142 11.59 -1.90 26.37
C VAL A 142 10.47 -0.88 26.58
N ASN A 143 10.01 -0.71 27.82
CA ASN A 143 8.92 0.21 28.16
C ASN A 143 9.39 1.67 28.31
N SER A 144 8.48 2.57 28.70
CA SER A 144 8.77 3.99 28.95
C SER A 144 9.82 4.21 30.04
N ASN A 145 9.96 3.30 31.01
CA ASN A 145 10.95 3.38 32.08
C ASN A 145 12.35 2.90 31.67
N GLY A 146 12.52 2.38 30.46
CA GLY A 146 13.81 1.90 29.94
C GLY A 146 14.20 0.49 30.39
N VAL A 147 13.24 -0.29 30.88
CA VAL A 147 13.41 -1.70 31.25
C VAL A 147 12.61 -2.60 30.32
N VAL A 148 13.03 -3.85 30.20
CA VAL A 148 12.32 -4.86 29.43
C VAL A 148 11.12 -5.34 30.21
N SER A 149 9.94 -5.25 29.60
CA SER A 149 8.69 -5.75 30.20
C SER A 149 8.17 -7.00 29.52
N LEU A 150 8.47 -7.19 28.23
CA LEU A 150 8.00 -8.32 27.42
C LEU A 150 9.17 -9.00 26.72
N LYS A 151 9.07 -10.31 26.54
CA LYS A 151 10.01 -11.14 25.79
C LYS A 151 9.25 -12.11 24.87
N ILE A 152 9.77 -12.31 23.67
CA ILE A 152 9.32 -13.32 22.71
C ILE A 152 10.55 -14.13 22.28
N THR A 153 10.56 -15.43 22.57
CA THR A 153 11.68 -16.32 22.20
C THR A 153 11.14 -17.71 21.85
N GLY A 154 11.55 -18.26 20.72
CA GLY A 154 11.01 -19.54 20.23
C GLY A 154 9.49 -19.54 20.00
N GLY A 155 8.86 -18.37 19.83
CA GLY A 155 7.40 -18.23 19.75
C GLY A 155 6.73 -18.04 21.11
N ASN A 156 7.39 -18.36 22.21
CA ASN A 156 6.86 -18.18 23.56
C ASN A 156 6.78 -16.70 23.92
N TYR A 157 5.61 -16.24 24.35
CA TYR A 157 5.39 -14.92 24.92
C TYR A 157 5.62 -14.96 26.43
N GLN A 158 6.42 -14.02 26.94
CA GLN A 158 6.78 -13.95 28.35
C GLN A 158 6.66 -12.50 28.86
N LYS A 159 6.19 -12.33 30.10
CA LYS A 159 6.16 -11.05 30.80
C LYS A 159 7.15 -11.04 31.95
N TRP A 160 7.77 -9.89 32.19
CA TRP A 160 8.61 -9.68 33.35
C TRP A 160 7.73 -9.52 34.61
N SER A 161 7.90 -10.41 35.59
CA SER A 161 7.19 -10.39 36.87
C SER A 161 8.05 -11.05 37.95
N ASN A 162 8.09 -10.46 39.15
CA ASN A 162 8.82 -10.96 40.32
C ASN A 162 10.29 -11.33 40.01
N GLY A 163 10.99 -10.46 39.29
CA GLY A 163 12.43 -10.63 39.02
C GLY A 163 12.78 -11.62 37.90
N GLN A 164 11.79 -12.18 37.20
CA GLN A 164 12.01 -13.14 36.12
C GLN A 164 11.00 -13.03 34.97
N PHE A 165 11.28 -13.69 33.85
CA PHE A 165 10.35 -13.78 32.72
C PHE A 165 9.45 -15.01 32.88
N LYS A 166 8.16 -14.78 33.09
CA LYS A 166 7.15 -15.84 33.18
C LYS A 166 6.48 -16.04 31.83
N LYS A 167 6.37 -17.30 31.35
CA LYS A 167 5.59 -17.64 30.16
C LYS A 167 4.14 -17.23 30.35
N GLN A 168 3.48 -16.81 29.28
CA GLN A 168 2.06 -16.51 29.25
C GLN A 168 1.39 -17.52 28.34
N SER A 169 0.31 -18.16 28.81
CA SER A 169 -0.54 -18.96 27.93
C SER A 169 -1.23 -18.05 26.92
N LEU A 170 -1.26 -18.54 25.68
CA LEU A 170 -1.86 -18.00 24.49
C LEU A 170 -2.94 -18.94 23.92
N GLU A 171 -3.26 -20.06 24.59
CA GLU A 171 -4.18 -21.10 24.10
C GLU A 171 -5.54 -20.52 23.65
N LYS A 172 -6.14 -19.64 24.46
CA LYS A 172 -7.42 -18.96 24.13
C LYS A 172 -7.37 -18.05 22.89
N TYR A 173 -6.16 -17.76 22.42
CA TYR A 173 -5.89 -16.96 21.24
C TYR A 173 -5.44 -17.78 20.03
N ASN A 174 -5.38 -19.12 20.13
CA ASN A 174 -5.09 -19.98 18.98
C ASN A 174 -6.00 -19.63 17.78
N GLY A 175 -5.41 -19.49 16.61
CA GLY A 175 -6.11 -19.07 15.39
C GLY A 175 -6.32 -17.56 15.25
N LYS A 176 -5.94 -16.76 16.25
CA LYS A 176 -6.23 -15.32 16.28
C LYS A 176 -4.98 -14.47 16.08
N ILE A 177 -5.20 -13.25 15.59
CA ILE A 177 -4.19 -12.19 15.57
C ILE A 177 -4.38 -11.34 16.82
N ILE A 178 -3.34 -11.24 17.65
CA ILE A 178 -3.35 -10.46 18.89
C ILE A 178 -2.35 -9.31 18.84
N THR A 179 -2.61 -8.27 19.61
CA THR A 179 -1.67 -7.15 19.77
C THR A 179 -0.81 -7.36 21.01
N ILE A 180 0.52 -7.38 20.86
CA ILE A 180 1.49 -7.40 21.94
C ILE A 180 2.47 -6.23 21.73
N GLY A 181 2.58 -5.33 22.70
CA GLY A 181 3.54 -4.23 22.65
C GLY A 181 3.40 -3.37 21.38
N LYS A 182 2.16 -3.04 20.99
CA LYS A 182 1.81 -2.27 19.78
C LYS A 182 2.22 -2.94 18.45
N LYS A 183 2.27 -4.28 18.41
CA LYS A 183 2.52 -5.07 17.21
C LYS A 183 1.58 -6.27 17.16
N ALA A 184 1.15 -6.63 15.95
CA ALA A 184 0.27 -7.77 15.73
C ALA A 184 1.06 -9.07 15.58
N PHE A 185 0.54 -10.15 16.13
CA PHE A 185 1.12 -11.47 16.09
C PHE A 185 0.02 -12.51 15.92
N TYR A 186 0.20 -13.45 15.00
CA TYR A 186 -0.68 -14.60 14.87
C TYR A 186 -0.28 -15.69 15.88
N VAL A 187 -1.26 -16.33 16.49
CA VAL A 187 -1.07 -17.39 17.49
C VAL A 187 -1.55 -18.73 16.95
N SER A 188 -0.72 -19.76 17.13
CA SER A 188 -1.02 -21.15 16.82
C SER A 188 -0.35 -22.02 17.86
N GLU A 189 -1.03 -23.04 18.37
CA GLU A 189 -0.46 -24.01 19.32
C GLU A 189 0.24 -23.33 20.51
N ASP A 190 -0.43 -22.37 21.15
CA ASP A 190 0.10 -21.62 22.30
C ASP A 190 1.38 -20.80 21.99
N LYS A 191 1.68 -20.59 20.71
CA LYS A 191 2.91 -19.93 20.25
C LYS A 191 2.63 -18.84 19.22
N ILE A 192 3.50 -17.83 19.23
CA ILE A 192 3.53 -16.81 18.21
C ILE A 192 4.20 -17.34 16.94
N VAL A 193 3.48 -17.29 15.82
CA VAL A 193 4.01 -17.65 14.49
C VAL A 193 4.85 -16.50 13.93
N ARG A 194 6.12 -16.81 13.60
CA ARG A 194 7.13 -15.81 13.19
C ARG A 194 7.87 -16.20 11.90
N LYS A 195 7.35 -17.18 11.17
CA LYS A 195 7.87 -17.57 9.84
C LYS A 195 7.33 -16.58 8.83
N THR A 196 8.23 -15.82 8.20
CA THR A 196 7.91 -14.82 7.18
C THR A 196 7.15 -15.44 6.03
N GLY A 197 6.20 -14.68 5.47
CA GLY A 197 5.46 -15.06 4.27
C GLY A 197 3.96 -15.08 4.50
N TRP A 198 3.24 -15.31 3.39
CA TRP A 198 1.80 -15.55 3.41
C TRP A 198 1.49 -16.92 3.98
N LYS A 199 0.45 -16.97 4.80
CA LYS A 199 -0.07 -18.16 5.46
C LYS A 199 -1.57 -18.23 5.20
N ARG A 200 -2.02 -19.44 4.84
CA ARG A 200 -3.44 -19.80 4.78
C ARG A 200 -3.81 -20.46 6.09
N VAL A 201 -5.01 -20.20 6.58
CA VAL A 201 -5.56 -20.86 7.77
C VAL A 201 -6.50 -21.95 7.27
N SER A 202 -6.08 -23.22 7.39
CA SER A 202 -6.90 -24.38 7.07
C SER A 202 -8.00 -24.57 8.12
N GLY A 203 -9.22 -24.89 7.69
CA GLY A 203 -10.35 -25.17 8.60
C GLY A 203 -11.07 -23.94 9.18
N ALA A 204 -10.79 -22.72 8.69
CA ALA A 204 -11.59 -21.55 9.07
C ALA A 204 -13.04 -21.75 8.56
N LYS A 205 -14.04 -21.77 9.48
CA LYS A 205 -15.47 -21.74 9.11
C LYS A 205 -15.67 -20.66 8.05
N LEU A 206 -16.12 -21.05 6.86
CA LEU A 206 -16.22 -20.16 5.68
C LEU A 206 -17.05 -18.90 5.95
N SER A 207 -17.97 -18.95 6.91
CA SER A 207 -18.89 -17.90 7.35
C SER A 207 -18.34 -16.94 8.42
N SER A 208 -17.22 -17.24 9.07
CA SER A 208 -16.69 -16.38 10.14
C SER A 208 -15.90 -15.20 9.56
N ILE A 209 -16.44 -13.98 9.69
CA ILE A 209 -15.81 -12.73 9.24
C ILE A 209 -14.65 -12.31 10.18
N THR A 210 -14.66 -12.78 11.44
CA THR A 210 -13.69 -12.39 12.47
C THR A 210 -12.37 -13.15 12.37
N ASN A 211 -12.40 -14.43 11.96
CA ASN A 211 -11.21 -15.26 11.81
C ASN A 211 -10.45 -14.99 10.50
N PRO A 212 -9.10 -14.92 10.53
CA PRO A 212 -8.33 -14.74 9.31
C PRO A 212 -8.42 -15.99 8.42
N ARG A 213 -8.76 -15.81 7.13
CA ARG A 213 -8.59 -16.85 6.09
C ARG A 213 -7.12 -16.97 5.66
N GLY A 214 -6.38 -15.87 5.80
CA GLY A 214 -4.95 -15.82 5.60
C GLY A 214 -4.34 -14.61 6.29
N TYR A 215 -3.02 -14.61 6.39
CA TYR A 215 -2.26 -13.49 6.95
C TYR A 215 -0.84 -13.48 6.42
N TYR A 216 -0.21 -12.31 6.44
CA TYR A 216 1.19 -12.16 6.07
C TYR A 216 2.03 -11.81 7.29
N VAL A 217 3.05 -12.64 7.56
CA VAL A 217 4.07 -12.33 8.56
C VAL A 217 5.24 -11.64 7.88
N GLY A 218 5.55 -10.41 8.29
CA GLY A 218 6.70 -9.68 7.79
C GLY A 218 8.03 -10.20 8.35
N THR A 219 9.14 -9.70 7.81
CA THR A 219 10.52 -10.12 8.18
C THR A 219 10.85 -9.92 9.67
N LYS A 220 10.16 -8.98 10.33
CA LYS A 220 10.31 -8.70 11.78
C LYS A 220 9.53 -9.68 12.67
N GLY A 221 8.78 -10.61 12.08
CA GLY A 221 7.98 -11.63 12.75
C GLY A 221 6.62 -11.15 13.27
N SER A 222 6.19 -9.93 12.90
CA SER A 222 4.83 -9.43 13.17
C SER A 222 3.95 -9.60 11.94
N VAL A 223 2.65 -9.70 12.14
CA VAL A 223 1.66 -9.69 11.06
C VAL A 223 1.56 -8.27 10.49
N LEU A 224 1.52 -8.17 9.16
CA LEU A 224 1.32 -6.89 8.44
C LEU A 224 0.01 -6.83 7.67
N TYR A 225 -0.52 -7.98 7.24
CA TYR A 225 -1.77 -8.06 6.50
C TYR A 225 -2.63 -9.20 7.03
N LYS A 226 -3.95 -8.99 7.06
CA LYS A 226 -4.98 -9.97 7.40
C LYS A 226 -5.91 -10.11 6.19
N GLU A 227 -6.13 -11.33 5.73
CA GLU A 227 -7.11 -11.64 4.67
C GLU A 227 -8.35 -12.28 5.29
N THR A 228 -9.54 -11.79 4.93
CA THR A 228 -10.85 -12.32 5.30
C THR A 228 -11.69 -12.60 4.05
N ALA A 229 -12.96 -12.98 4.23
CA ALA A 229 -13.88 -13.13 3.10
C ALA A 229 -14.14 -11.81 2.36
N LYS A 230 -14.18 -10.67 3.05
CA LYS A 230 -14.37 -9.33 2.46
C LYS A 230 -13.14 -8.82 1.69
N GLY A 231 -11.96 -9.35 1.98
CA GLY A 231 -10.70 -8.94 1.35
C GLY A 231 -9.55 -8.77 2.34
N THR A 232 -8.53 -8.03 1.93
CA THR A 232 -7.30 -7.83 2.70
C THR A 232 -7.32 -6.52 3.46
N TYR A 233 -6.91 -6.58 4.72
CA TYR A 233 -6.74 -5.45 5.61
C TYR A 233 -5.27 -5.29 5.99
N GLU A 234 -4.81 -4.04 6.07
CA GLU A 234 -3.51 -3.73 6.64
C GLU A 234 -3.56 -3.76 8.17
N ILE A 235 -2.47 -4.19 8.80
CA ILE A 235 -2.24 -4.02 10.22
C ILE A 235 -1.58 -2.66 10.44
N THR A 236 -2.26 -1.81 11.19
CA THR A 236 -1.79 -0.48 11.59
C THR A 236 -0.46 -0.52 12.36
N SER A 237 0.20 0.63 12.44
CA SER A 237 1.48 0.77 13.15
C SER A 237 1.41 0.37 14.64
N VAL A 238 0.22 0.42 15.24
CA VAL A 238 -0.08 0.03 16.62
C VAL A 238 -0.50 -1.44 16.78
N GLY A 239 -0.54 -2.21 15.69
CA GLY A 239 -0.84 -3.65 15.72
C GLY A 239 -2.32 -4.01 15.65
N LYS A 240 -3.21 -3.04 15.41
CA LYS A 240 -4.64 -3.29 15.17
C LYS A 240 -4.90 -3.54 13.69
N VAL A 241 -5.89 -4.37 13.38
CA VAL A 241 -6.43 -4.51 12.03
C VAL A 241 -7.08 -3.17 11.65
N SER A 242 -6.82 -2.69 10.43
CA SER A 242 -7.48 -1.51 9.87
C SER A 242 -8.98 -1.75 9.73
N ASP A 243 -9.80 -0.72 9.96
CA ASP A 243 -11.24 -0.79 9.69
C ASP A 243 -11.55 -0.66 8.18
N LYS A 244 -10.55 -0.22 7.40
CA LYS A 244 -10.64 -0.06 5.94
C LYS A 244 -9.96 -1.22 5.23
N LEU A 245 -10.65 -1.75 4.22
CA LEU A 245 -10.09 -2.67 3.23
C LEU A 245 -9.00 -1.99 2.41
N MET A 246 -8.01 -2.77 1.99
CA MET A 246 -7.00 -2.31 1.04
C MET A 246 -7.67 -2.06 -0.31
N LYS A 247 -7.42 -0.89 -0.90
CA LYS A 247 -7.98 -0.50 -2.20
C LYS A 247 -7.36 -1.34 -3.31
N ASN A 248 -8.09 -1.59 -4.39
CA ASN A 248 -7.50 -2.16 -5.60
C ASN A 248 -6.39 -1.22 -6.13
N GLY A 249 -5.33 -1.81 -6.67
CA GLY A 249 -4.12 -1.10 -7.10
C GLY A 249 -2.95 -1.20 -6.12
N TRP A 250 -2.03 -0.24 -6.21
CA TRP A 250 -0.81 -0.21 -5.41
C TRP A 250 -1.10 0.24 -3.96
N ASN A 251 -0.70 -0.58 -2.99
CA ASN A 251 -0.74 -0.26 -1.57
C ASN A 251 0.69 -0.33 -1.02
N GLY A 252 1.49 0.68 -1.37
CA GLY A 252 2.93 0.69 -1.10
C GLY A 252 3.65 -0.38 -1.91
N SER A 253 4.17 -1.42 -1.26
CA SER A 253 4.99 -2.46 -1.92
C SER A 253 4.22 -3.65 -2.47
N VAL A 254 2.92 -3.72 -2.22
CA VAL A 254 2.05 -4.81 -2.67
C VAL A 254 0.98 -4.29 -3.61
N PHE A 255 0.48 -5.15 -4.49
CA PHE A 255 -0.62 -4.84 -5.40
C PHE A 255 -1.86 -5.64 -5.00
N VAL A 256 -3.02 -5.00 -4.99
CA VAL A 256 -4.30 -5.60 -4.63
C VAL A 256 -5.19 -5.61 -5.86
N LYS A 257 -5.80 -6.75 -6.16
CA LYS A 257 -6.82 -6.92 -7.20
C LYS A 257 -7.95 -7.75 -6.62
N ASN A 258 -9.18 -7.32 -6.83
CA ASN A 258 -10.40 -7.94 -6.29
C ASN A 258 -10.30 -8.17 -4.76
N GLY A 259 -9.82 -7.15 -4.04
CA GLY A 259 -9.67 -7.17 -2.58
C GLY A 259 -8.56 -8.11 -2.06
N LYS A 260 -7.79 -8.77 -2.93
CA LYS A 260 -6.73 -9.72 -2.55
C LYS A 260 -5.36 -9.24 -2.98
N VAL A 261 -4.38 -9.38 -2.09
CA VAL A 261 -2.97 -9.14 -2.44
C VAL A 261 -2.52 -10.17 -3.47
N GLN A 262 -1.88 -9.68 -4.53
CA GLN A 262 -1.41 -10.50 -5.63
C GLN A 262 -0.07 -11.14 -5.25
N ILE A 263 -0.05 -12.47 -5.22
CA ILE A 263 1.10 -13.28 -4.78
C ILE A 263 1.38 -14.35 -5.83
N LYS A 264 2.66 -14.66 -6.06
CA LYS A 264 3.12 -15.70 -7.00
C LYS A 264 2.38 -15.65 -8.36
N THR A 265 2.15 -14.45 -8.87
CA THR A 265 1.33 -14.21 -10.07
C THR A 265 1.88 -13.02 -10.86
N THR A 266 1.31 -12.78 -12.04
CA THR A 266 1.59 -11.61 -12.88
C THR A 266 0.33 -10.76 -13.04
N VAL A 267 0.49 -9.44 -13.12
CA VAL A 267 -0.61 -8.49 -13.33
C VAL A 267 -0.20 -7.41 -14.30
N THR A 268 -1.04 -7.13 -15.28
CA THR A 268 -0.86 -6.00 -16.20
C THR A 268 -1.45 -4.72 -15.61
N VAL A 269 -0.66 -3.66 -15.55
CA VAL A 269 -1.06 -2.34 -15.04
C VAL A 269 -0.56 -1.29 -16.02
N GLY A 270 -1.49 -0.52 -16.61
CA GLY A 270 -1.16 0.49 -17.63
C GLY A 270 -0.41 -0.10 -18.83
N GLY A 271 -0.79 -1.29 -19.29
CA GLY A 271 -0.14 -2.03 -20.37
C GLY A 271 1.17 -2.73 -20.02
N TYR A 272 1.69 -2.58 -18.79
CA TYR A 272 2.93 -3.21 -18.36
C TYR A 272 2.70 -4.39 -17.42
N ILE A 273 3.38 -5.50 -17.68
CA ILE A 273 3.32 -6.70 -16.86
C ILE A 273 4.21 -6.54 -15.63
N ASN A 274 3.63 -6.79 -14.46
CA ASN A 274 4.29 -6.78 -13.17
C ASN A 274 4.27 -8.20 -12.60
N VAL A 275 5.43 -8.68 -12.15
CA VAL A 275 5.59 -10.03 -11.57
C VAL A 275 5.64 -9.92 -10.04
N PHE A 276 4.90 -10.77 -9.34
CA PHE A 276 4.85 -10.80 -7.88
C PHE A 276 5.39 -12.12 -7.34
N ASN A 277 6.22 -12.05 -6.30
CA ASN A 277 6.76 -13.24 -5.65
C ASN A 277 5.77 -13.85 -4.64
N LYS A 278 6.18 -14.96 -4.00
CA LYS A 278 5.40 -15.64 -2.96
C LYS A 278 5.03 -14.77 -1.75
N ASP A 279 5.73 -13.64 -1.56
CA ASP A 279 5.50 -12.69 -0.47
C ASP A 279 4.62 -11.51 -0.92
N GLY A 280 4.15 -11.49 -2.17
CA GLY A 280 3.33 -10.44 -2.76
C GLY A 280 4.09 -9.16 -3.12
N LYS A 281 5.43 -9.22 -3.11
CA LYS A 281 6.27 -8.09 -3.51
C LYS A 281 6.49 -8.10 -5.01
N ARG A 282 6.45 -6.92 -5.63
CA ARG A 282 6.86 -6.77 -7.03
C ARG A 282 8.33 -7.18 -7.18
N VAL A 283 8.57 -8.09 -8.10
CA VAL A 283 9.89 -8.60 -8.45
C VAL A 283 10.58 -7.60 -9.36
N THR A 284 11.86 -7.33 -9.09
CA THR A 284 12.70 -6.57 -10.01
C THR A 284 13.08 -7.47 -11.18
N LEU A 285 13.04 -6.93 -12.39
CA LEU A 285 13.36 -7.67 -13.60
C LEU A 285 14.71 -7.21 -14.14
N LYS A 286 15.44 -8.14 -14.75
CA LYS A 286 16.73 -7.88 -15.40
C LYS A 286 16.77 -8.54 -16.78
N LYS A 287 17.55 -7.96 -17.69
CA LYS A 287 17.86 -8.57 -18.98
C LYS A 287 18.95 -9.62 -18.77
N SER A 288 18.77 -10.80 -19.35
CA SER A 288 19.77 -11.87 -19.41
C SER A 288 19.80 -12.43 -20.82
N GLY A 289 20.84 -12.08 -21.59
CA GLY A 289 20.90 -12.39 -23.02
C GLY A 289 19.67 -11.84 -23.78
N ASN A 290 18.93 -12.73 -24.43
CA ASN A 290 17.72 -12.42 -25.19
C ASN A 290 16.40 -12.58 -24.39
N LYS A 291 16.48 -12.74 -23.06
CA LYS A 291 15.32 -12.94 -22.19
C LYS A 291 15.25 -11.88 -21.10
N ILE A 292 14.04 -11.64 -20.61
CA ILE A 292 13.83 -10.93 -19.35
C ILE A 292 13.65 -11.98 -18.26
N VAL A 293 14.44 -11.86 -17.20
CA VAL A 293 14.44 -12.81 -16.08
C VAL A 293 14.11 -12.12 -14.77
N ARG A 294 13.55 -12.89 -13.86
CA ARG A 294 13.23 -12.48 -12.50
C ARG A 294 14.50 -12.35 -11.68
N SER A 295 14.66 -11.27 -10.91
CA SER A 295 15.85 -11.10 -10.06
C SER A 295 15.89 -12.05 -8.85
N ASP A 296 14.74 -12.61 -8.46
CA ASP A 296 14.62 -13.47 -7.27
C ASP A 296 14.95 -14.94 -7.56
N THR A 297 14.72 -15.41 -8.78
CA THR A 297 14.94 -16.81 -9.17
C THR A 297 15.83 -17.01 -10.39
N ASN A 298 16.17 -15.94 -11.13
CA ASN A 298 16.80 -15.98 -12.47
C ASN A 298 15.96 -16.69 -13.55
N GLU A 299 14.74 -17.11 -13.23
CA GLU A 299 13.82 -17.71 -14.20
C GLU A 299 13.31 -16.66 -15.20
N PRO A 300 13.15 -17.03 -16.48
CA PRO A 300 12.58 -16.14 -17.48
C PRO A 300 11.11 -15.82 -17.20
N VAL A 301 10.70 -14.61 -17.58
CA VAL A 301 9.27 -14.27 -17.65
C VAL A 301 8.66 -14.96 -18.88
N THR A 302 7.45 -15.48 -18.73
CA THR A 302 6.79 -16.26 -19.78
C THR A 302 5.58 -15.55 -20.39
N THR A 303 5.03 -14.54 -19.72
CA THR A 303 3.87 -13.80 -20.24
C THR A 303 4.30 -12.85 -21.36
N LYS A 304 3.70 -12.97 -22.55
CA LYS A 304 3.89 -12.01 -23.65
C LYS A 304 3.42 -10.61 -23.24
N GLY A 305 4.19 -9.60 -23.59
CA GLY A 305 3.81 -8.20 -23.40
C GLY A 305 4.97 -7.31 -22.97
N ALA A 306 4.64 -6.09 -22.53
CA ALA A 306 5.62 -5.07 -22.18
C ALA A 306 6.06 -5.17 -20.71
N TYR A 307 7.36 -5.01 -20.48
CA TYR A 307 7.99 -5.04 -19.17
C TYR A 307 8.87 -3.82 -18.96
N LYS A 308 8.84 -3.26 -17.74
CA LYS A 308 9.85 -2.29 -17.30
C LYS A 308 10.99 -3.00 -16.59
N VAL A 309 12.20 -2.81 -17.08
CA VAL A 309 13.42 -3.50 -16.64
C VAL A 309 14.41 -2.47 -16.13
N GLY A 310 15.08 -2.77 -15.00
CA GLY A 310 15.97 -1.84 -14.32
C GLY A 310 15.34 -1.13 -13.12
N SER A 311 16.06 -0.14 -12.59
CA SER A 311 15.78 0.50 -11.30
C SER A 311 15.70 2.03 -11.43
N GLY A 312 14.86 2.66 -10.61
CA GLY A 312 14.75 4.12 -10.56
C GLY A 312 14.22 4.75 -11.85
N SER A 313 14.77 5.92 -12.21
CA SER A 313 14.50 6.65 -13.45
C SER A 313 15.03 5.94 -14.69
N ASN A 314 16.00 5.05 -14.55
CA ASN A 314 16.67 4.35 -15.67
C ASN A 314 15.91 3.11 -16.15
N LYS A 315 14.61 3.02 -15.87
CA LYS A 315 13.80 1.88 -16.29
C LYS A 315 13.58 1.92 -17.79
N GLN A 316 13.99 0.85 -18.46
CA GLN A 316 13.80 0.68 -19.89
C GLN A 316 12.63 -0.25 -20.17
N THR A 317 11.92 0.02 -21.26
CA THR A 317 10.82 -0.82 -21.73
C THR A 317 11.36 -1.89 -22.68
N TYR A 318 10.94 -3.13 -22.48
CA TYR A 318 11.19 -4.25 -23.38
C TYR A 318 9.86 -4.97 -23.65
N TYR A 319 9.71 -5.52 -24.85
CA TYR A 319 8.54 -6.31 -25.21
C TYR A 319 8.95 -7.78 -25.34
N VAL A 320 8.22 -8.68 -24.68
CA VAL A 320 8.46 -10.13 -24.73
C VAL A 320 7.43 -10.78 -25.65
N THR A 321 7.87 -11.65 -26.55
CA THR A 321 7.02 -12.38 -27.51
C THR A 321 6.43 -13.65 -26.90
N ASN A 322 5.57 -14.37 -27.66
CA ASN A 322 5.01 -15.67 -27.24
C ASN A 322 6.10 -16.70 -26.91
N ASN A 323 7.28 -16.59 -27.51
CA ASN A 323 8.38 -17.53 -27.30
C ASN A 323 9.22 -17.19 -26.06
N GLY A 324 8.81 -16.21 -25.24
CA GLY A 324 9.52 -15.77 -24.04
C GLY A 324 10.81 -14.97 -24.30
N ASN A 325 11.06 -14.62 -25.56
CA ASN A 325 12.22 -13.84 -26.00
C ASN A 325 11.86 -12.36 -26.11
N ILE A 326 12.87 -11.50 -25.96
CA ILE A 326 12.76 -10.07 -26.22
C ILE A 326 12.53 -9.88 -27.74
N LYS A 327 11.49 -9.12 -28.10
CA LYS A 327 11.27 -8.69 -29.47
C LYS A 327 12.43 -7.77 -29.88
N LYS A 328 12.97 -7.98 -31.07
CA LYS A 328 13.96 -7.12 -31.70
C LYS A 328 13.34 -6.55 -32.98
N ASN A 329 13.67 -5.29 -33.27
CA ASN A 329 13.25 -4.59 -34.49
C ASN A 329 11.73 -4.41 -34.63
N GLY A 330 11.35 -3.39 -35.41
CA GLY A 330 9.96 -3.05 -35.72
C GLY A 330 9.26 -2.25 -34.62
N THR A 331 7.94 -2.37 -34.54
CA THR A 331 7.11 -1.56 -33.63
C THR A 331 6.24 -2.41 -32.71
N VAL A 332 5.88 -1.85 -31.55
CA VAL A 332 4.90 -2.43 -30.62
C VAL A 332 4.01 -1.35 -30.04
N THR A 333 2.78 -1.72 -29.67
CA THR A 333 1.86 -0.84 -28.97
C THR A 333 1.74 -1.28 -27.51
N VAL A 334 1.89 -0.33 -26.59
CA VAL A 334 1.77 -0.55 -25.14
C VAL A 334 0.80 0.49 -24.59
N ASN A 335 -0.36 0.05 -24.11
CA ASN A 335 -1.42 0.91 -23.58
C ASN A 335 -1.82 2.04 -24.56
N GLY A 336 -2.05 1.69 -25.82
CA GLY A 336 -2.39 2.63 -26.90
C GLY A 336 -1.23 3.47 -27.44
N VAL A 337 -0.04 3.41 -26.84
CA VAL A 337 1.13 4.17 -27.27
C VAL A 337 2.05 3.32 -28.14
N LYS A 338 2.44 3.82 -29.32
CA LYS A 338 3.39 3.15 -30.23
C LYS A 338 4.85 3.35 -29.75
N TYR A 339 5.63 2.29 -29.85
CA TYR A 339 7.07 2.27 -29.57
C TYR A 339 7.82 1.65 -30.74
N THR A 340 8.98 2.20 -31.07
CA THR A 340 9.98 1.55 -31.92
C THR A 340 10.86 0.64 -31.06
N VAL A 341 11.23 -0.51 -31.62
CA VAL A 341 12.08 -1.52 -30.95
C VAL A 341 13.38 -1.62 -31.73
N ASP A 342 14.51 -1.39 -31.06
CA ASP A 342 15.82 -1.48 -31.70
C ASP A 342 16.36 -2.93 -31.78
N ALA A 343 17.56 -3.10 -32.34
CA ALA A 343 18.24 -4.39 -32.46
C ALA A 343 18.62 -5.00 -31.09
N SER A 344 18.73 -4.18 -30.04
CA SER A 344 18.95 -4.62 -28.66
C SER A 344 17.66 -5.07 -27.96
N GLY A 345 16.51 -4.75 -28.57
CA GLY A 345 15.15 -4.99 -28.07
C GLY A 345 14.61 -3.89 -27.16
N LYS A 346 15.33 -2.77 -27.01
CA LYS A 346 14.89 -1.63 -26.21
C LYS A 346 13.78 -0.90 -26.95
N CYS A 347 12.71 -0.59 -26.23
CA CYS A 347 11.56 0.13 -26.77
C CYS A 347 11.67 1.63 -26.48
N THR A 348 11.59 2.46 -27.52
CA THR A 348 11.57 3.93 -27.43
C THR A 348 10.19 4.43 -27.85
N LYS A 349 9.59 5.32 -27.04
CA LYS A 349 8.27 5.87 -27.32
C LYS A 349 8.33 6.71 -28.60
N VAL A 350 7.37 6.54 -29.49
CA VAL A 350 7.17 7.44 -30.63
C VAL A 350 6.42 8.67 -30.11
N THR A 351 7.05 9.84 -30.19
CA THR A 351 6.40 11.13 -29.90
C THR A 351 5.89 11.72 -31.20
N GLU A 352 4.57 11.91 -31.30
CA GLU A 352 3.98 12.76 -32.32
C GLU A 352 4.22 14.21 -31.91
N ASN A 353 5.25 14.82 -32.51
CA ASN A 353 5.36 16.24 -32.83
C ASN A 353 6.57 16.41 -33.77
N GLY A 354 6.31 17.04 -34.91
CA GLY A 354 7.14 16.99 -36.11
C GLY A 354 8.31 17.96 -36.17
N SER A 355 9.05 17.79 -37.25
CA SER A 355 9.75 18.84 -37.98
C SER A 355 9.96 18.34 -39.41
N ASP A 356 9.32 19.03 -40.35
CA ASP A 356 9.77 19.10 -41.74
C ASP A 356 11.24 19.53 -41.82
N ASN A 357 11.88 19.09 -42.89
CA ASN A 357 13.18 19.49 -43.43
C ASN A 357 14.43 19.34 -42.56
N SER A 358 15.29 18.42 -42.99
CA SER A 358 16.65 18.84 -43.37
C SER A 358 17.03 18.19 -44.70
N ASP A 359 17.00 19.01 -45.76
CA ASP A 359 17.92 18.85 -46.88
C ASP A 359 19.35 18.97 -46.37
N GLY A 360 20.25 18.16 -46.94
CA GLY A 360 21.67 18.19 -46.59
C GLY A 360 22.48 17.06 -47.22
N SER A 361 22.49 17.03 -48.56
CA SER A 361 23.64 16.74 -49.44
C SER A 361 24.71 15.72 -49.00
N GLY A 362 24.95 14.71 -49.85
CA GLY A 362 26.15 13.86 -49.78
C GLY A 362 26.18 12.78 -50.85
N ASN A 363 26.70 13.17 -52.01
CA ASN A 363 26.84 12.50 -53.30
C ASN A 363 27.45 11.06 -53.35
N ASP A 364 27.23 10.46 -54.52
CA ASP A 364 28.02 9.47 -55.26
C ASP A 364 27.81 7.96 -55.00
N GLY A 365 27.20 7.31 -56.00
CA GLY A 365 27.04 5.86 -56.09
C GLY A 365 26.25 5.45 -57.32
N GLU A 366 26.74 5.87 -58.49
CA GLU A 366 26.31 5.46 -59.83
C GLU A 366 26.26 3.93 -59.96
N GLN A 367 25.12 3.36 -60.40
CA GLN A 367 25.11 2.19 -61.27
C GLN A 367 23.74 2.01 -61.95
N ASN A 368 23.69 2.39 -63.23
CA ASN A 368 22.65 2.02 -64.18
C ASN A 368 22.84 0.56 -64.63
N SER A 369 21.75 -0.19 -64.74
CA SER A 369 21.57 -1.17 -65.83
C SER A 369 20.11 -1.61 -65.93
N GLY A 370 19.54 -1.42 -67.13
CA GLY A 370 18.60 -2.39 -67.70
C GLY A 370 17.13 -2.00 -67.77
N THR A 371 16.81 -1.19 -68.78
CA THR A 371 15.50 -1.02 -69.40
C THR A 371 14.75 -2.34 -69.65
N ASN A 372 13.45 -2.35 -69.34
CA ASN A 372 12.42 -2.85 -70.27
C ASN A 372 11.08 -2.15 -69.99
N GLY A 373 10.54 -1.52 -71.02
CA GLY A 373 9.58 -0.43 -70.90
C GLY A 373 8.14 -0.82 -70.58
N ASN A 374 7.39 0.16 -70.08
CA ASN A 374 6.12 0.51 -70.70
C ASN A 374 5.66 1.92 -70.31
N GLN A 375 5.48 2.73 -71.35
CA GLN A 375 4.67 3.95 -71.47
C GLN A 375 4.87 5.08 -70.45
N GLU A 376 5.31 6.23 -70.97
CA GLU A 376 4.97 7.56 -70.45
C GLU A 376 3.46 7.59 -70.12
N GLN A 377 3.11 7.49 -68.84
CA GLN A 377 1.81 7.96 -68.38
C GLN A 377 1.90 9.49 -68.35
N GLN A 378 1.36 10.10 -69.41
CA GLN A 378 0.87 11.47 -69.40
C GLN A 378 0.25 11.79 -68.04
N SER A 379 0.57 12.97 -67.49
CA SER A 379 -0.03 13.50 -66.27
C SER A 379 -1.51 13.80 -66.48
N HIS A 380 -2.31 12.76 -66.58
CA HIS A 380 -3.76 12.83 -66.47
C HIS A 380 -4.13 12.54 -65.02
N VAL A 381 -5.22 13.15 -64.57
CA VAL A 381 -5.80 12.80 -63.27
C VAL A 381 -6.50 11.45 -63.46
N CYS A 382 -5.98 10.40 -62.81
CA CYS A 382 -6.55 9.06 -62.94
C CYS A 382 -8.04 9.03 -62.56
N LYS A 383 -8.87 8.44 -63.42
CA LYS A 383 -10.31 8.24 -63.22
C LYS A 383 -10.59 6.80 -62.83
N TRP A 384 -10.85 6.58 -61.55
CA TRP A 384 -10.86 5.28 -60.91
C TRP A 384 -12.25 4.64 -60.91
N LYS A 385 -12.41 3.57 -61.69
CA LYS A 385 -13.64 2.79 -61.74
C LYS A 385 -13.51 1.54 -60.89
N VAL A 386 -14.49 1.31 -60.00
CA VAL A 386 -14.49 0.13 -59.11
C VAL A 386 -14.55 -1.16 -59.93
N VAL A 387 -13.73 -2.14 -59.55
CA VAL A 387 -13.76 -3.47 -60.16
C VAL A 387 -14.87 -4.28 -59.50
N MET A 388 -15.83 -4.72 -60.30
CA MET A 388 -16.96 -5.54 -59.86
C MET A 388 -16.72 -7.03 -60.14
N ASN A 389 -17.29 -7.89 -59.30
CA ASN A 389 -17.35 -9.33 -59.53
C ASN A 389 -18.53 -9.70 -60.46
N SER A 390 -18.68 -10.99 -60.77
CA SER A 390 -19.76 -11.53 -61.61
C SER A 390 -21.17 -11.27 -61.07
N SER A 391 -21.31 -10.87 -59.80
CA SER A 391 -22.58 -10.49 -59.16
C SER A 391 -22.76 -8.97 -59.07
N LEU A 392 -21.99 -8.18 -59.83
CA LEU A 392 -22.01 -6.72 -59.84
C LEU A 392 -21.72 -6.08 -58.47
N SER A 393 -21.00 -6.78 -57.60
CA SER A 393 -20.55 -6.28 -56.30
C SER A 393 -19.05 -5.94 -56.33
N PRO A 394 -18.58 -4.92 -55.58
CA PRO A 394 -17.16 -4.58 -55.54
C PRO A 394 -16.31 -5.80 -55.12
N VAL A 395 -15.22 -6.04 -55.84
CA VAL A 395 -14.27 -7.09 -55.47
C VAL A 395 -13.62 -6.73 -54.14
N LYS A 396 -13.89 -7.56 -53.11
CA LYS A 396 -13.27 -7.44 -51.78
C LYS A 396 -12.13 -8.43 -51.65
N THR A 397 -10.95 -7.94 -51.31
CA THR A 397 -9.76 -8.76 -51.02
C THR A 397 -9.31 -8.53 -49.57
N ASN A 398 -8.48 -9.44 -49.03
CA ASN A 398 -7.93 -9.33 -47.67
C ASN A 398 -8.97 -9.16 -46.55
N TYR A 399 -10.19 -9.67 -46.74
CA TYR A 399 -11.30 -9.51 -45.79
C TYR A 399 -10.97 -10.12 -44.42
N LYS A 400 -11.21 -9.36 -43.35
CA LYS A 400 -11.03 -9.78 -41.96
C LYS A 400 -12.18 -9.31 -41.09
N GLU A 401 -12.56 -10.15 -40.15
CA GLU A 401 -13.55 -9.84 -39.12
C GLU A 401 -12.89 -9.73 -37.75
N HIS A 402 -13.33 -8.72 -37.00
CA HIS A 402 -12.87 -8.45 -35.64
C HIS A 402 -14.08 -8.55 -34.72
N ALA A 403 -14.09 -9.59 -33.88
CA ALA A 403 -15.16 -9.84 -32.93
C ALA A 403 -15.23 -8.74 -31.85
N ALA A 404 -16.42 -8.51 -31.31
CA ALA A 404 -16.64 -7.55 -30.23
C ALA A 404 -15.76 -7.89 -29.00
N VAL A 405 -15.12 -6.88 -28.44
CA VAL A 405 -14.30 -7.00 -27.23
C VAL A 405 -15.15 -6.60 -26.02
N THR A 406 -15.45 -7.57 -25.16
CA THR A 406 -16.12 -7.34 -23.89
C THR A 406 -15.13 -7.22 -22.75
N LYS A 407 -15.49 -6.46 -21.71
CA LYS A 407 -14.81 -6.48 -20.41
C LYS A 407 -15.85 -6.71 -19.32
N THR A 408 -15.42 -7.40 -18.26
CA THR A 408 -16.21 -7.49 -17.04
C THR A 408 -15.95 -6.26 -16.18
N VAL A 409 -17.02 -5.51 -15.87
CA VAL A 409 -16.99 -4.38 -14.95
C VAL A 409 -17.86 -4.65 -13.74
N ASN A 410 -17.33 -4.33 -12.57
CA ASN A 410 -18.07 -4.47 -11.33
C ASN A 410 -18.98 -3.24 -11.14
N LYS A 411 -20.30 -3.42 -11.24
CA LYS A 411 -21.31 -2.36 -11.12
C LYS A 411 -22.16 -2.56 -9.87
N LYS A 412 -22.54 -1.46 -9.22
CA LYS A 412 -23.44 -1.46 -8.05
C LYS A 412 -24.85 -1.84 -8.53
N ILE A 413 -25.42 -2.87 -7.94
CA ILE A 413 -26.77 -3.36 -8.28
C ILE A 413 -27.79 -3.13 -7.16
N ARG A 414 -27.34 -2.85 -5.93
CA ARG A 414 -28.21 -2.48 -4.81
C ARG A 414 -27.48 -1.55 -3.85
N ASP A 415 -28.18 -0.55 -3.33
CA ASP A 415 -27.66 0.34 -2.30
C ASP A 415 -27.55 -0.32 -0.93
N ALA A 416 -26.70 0.27 -0.09
CA ALA A 416 -26.60 -0.13 1.30
C ALA A 416 -27.87 0.33 2.04
N TYR A 417 -28.37 -0.49 2.96
CA TYR A 417 -29.54 -0.17 3.77
C TYR A 417 -29.40 -0.73 5.17
N ASP A 418 -30.02 -0.06 6.14
CA ASP A 418 -30.06 -0.49 7.53
C ASP A 418 -31.41 -1.18 7.78
N GLU A 419 -31.36 -2.47 8.10
CA GLU A 419 -32.56 -3.25 8.44
C GLU A 419 -32.83 -3.16 9.94
N PRO A 420 -33.96 -2.62 10.40
CA PRO A 420 -34.30 -2.60 11.82
C PRO A 420 -34.59 -4.01 12.33
N ILE A 421 -33.89 -4.44 13.38
CA ILE A 421 -34.12 -5.70 14.08
C ILE A 421 -34.87 -5.41 15.37
N TYR A 422 -36.07 -5.98 15.47
CA TYR A 422 -36.92 -5.86 16.63
C TYR A 422 -36.78 -7.07 17.57
N SER A 423 -37.18 -6.90 18.82
CA SER A 423 -37.33 -7.99 19.77
C SER A 423 -38.33 -9.01 19.25
N GLU A 424 -38.04 -10.29 19.51
CA GLU A 424 -38.94 -11.39 19.16
C GLU A 424 -40.22 -11.29 19.99
N GLU A 425 -40.06 -11.14 21.31
CA GLU A 425 -41.14 -10.89 22.26
C GLU A 425 -41.34 -9.38 22.49
N PRO A 426 -42.59 -8.93 22.72
CA PRO A 426 -42.86 -7.53 23.00
C PRO A 426 -42.34 -7.12 24.39
N TRP A 427 -41.89 -5.87 24.50
CA TRP A 427 -41.41 -5.26 25.74
C TRP A 427 -42.48 -4.37 26.36
N TYR A 428 -42.44 -4.25 27.69
CA TYR A 428 -43.36 -3.43 28.47
C TYR A 428 -42.93 -1.97 28.49
N VAL A 429 -43.83 -1.08 28.10
CA VAL A 429 -43.62 0.37 28.11
C VAL A 429 -44.47 1.00 29.19
N CYS A 430 -43.92 1.97 29.91
CA CYS A 430 -44.65 2.71 30.92
C CYS A 430 -45.58 3.76 30.30
N ASN A 431 -46.90 3.61 30.46
CA ASN A 431 -47.89 4.54 29.90
C ASN A 431 -47.70 5.98 30.40
N SER A 432 -47.29 6.13 31.67
CA SER A 432 -47.03 7.45 32.26
C SER A 432 -45.86 8.15 31.58
N CYS A 433 -44.83 7.42 31.13
CA CYS A 433 -43.71 7.99 30.37
C CYS A 433 -44.13 8.38 28.95
N SER A 434 -44.86 7.50 28.25
CA SER A 434 -45.36 7.76 26.89
C SER A 434 -46.29 8.98 26.86
N ARG A 435 -47.19 9.11 27.83
CA ARG A 435 -48.06 10.29 27.98
C ARG A 435 -47.29 11.58 28.25
N ARG A 436 -46.07 11.48 28.77
CA ARG A 436 -45.15 12.62 28.99
C ARG A 436 -44.26 12.88 27.77
N GLY A 437 -44.49 12.19 26.65
CA GLY A 437 -43.79 12.39 25.38
C GLY A 437 -42.44 11.69 25.27
N ILE A 438 -42.13 10.75 26.17
CA ILE A 438 -40.94 9.91 26.05
C ILE A 438 -41.21 8.85 24.98
N ASP A 439 -40.28 8.66 24.05
CA ASP A 439 -40.39 7.64 23.01
C ASP A 439 -40.51 6.25 23.67
N ASP A 440 -41.49 5.47 23.22
CA ASP A 440 -41.77 4.15 23.76
C ASP A 440 -40.56 3.22 23.67
N GLN A 441 -39.70 3.41 22.65
CA GLN A 441 -38.43 2.70 22.53
C GLN A 441 -37.45 3.07 23.65
N GLU A 442 -37.46 4.30 24.15
CA GLU A 442 -36.52 4.74 25.19
C GLU A 442 -36.93 4.29 26.59
N CYS A 443 -38.22 4.04 26.82
CA CYS A 443 -38.77 3.62 28.12
C CYS A 443 -39.50 2.26 28.05
N ALA A 444 -38.83 1.28 27.44
CA ALA A 444 -39.29 -0.10 27.33
C ALA A 444 -38.44 -1.04 28.19
N TYR A 445 -39.08 -2.02 28.81
CA TYR A 445 -38.50 -3.00 29.72
C TYR A 445 -38.78 -4.41 29.21
N GLU A 446 -37.78 -5.28 29.27
CA GLU A 446 -37.89 -6.65 28.76
C GLU A 446 -38.83 -7.47 29.64
N THR A 447 -38.88 -7.15 30.94
CA THR A 447 -39.69 -7.85 31.94
C THR A 447 -40.65 -6.91 32.66
N TYR A 448 -41.71 -7.50 33.23
CA TYR A 448 -42.69 -6.72 33.99
C TYR A 448 -42.14 -6.27 35.34
N GLU A 449 -41.23 -7.04 35.94
CA GLU A 449 -40.55 -6.71 37.19
C GLU A 449 -39.71 -5.43 37.06
N GLU A 450 -38.95 -5.27 35.98
CA GLU A 450 -38.17 -4.06 35.69
C GLU A 450 -39.08 -2.82 35.52
N LEU A 451 -40.21 -2.98 34.85
CA LEU A 451 -41.22 -1.92 34.74
C LEU A 451 -41.77 -1.54 36.14
N LEU A 452 -42.01 -2.51 37.02
CA LEU A 452 -42.51 -2.25 38.38
C LEU A 452 -41.49 -1.49 39.24
N GLU A 453 -40.20 -1.77 39.09
CA GLU A 453 -39.13 -1.00 39.75
C GLU A 453 -39.13 0.44 39.26
N HIS A 454 -39.24 0.66 37.95
CA HIS A 454 -39.38 2.00 37.36
C HIS A 454 -40.63 2.73 37.88
N HIS A 455 -41.77 2.04 37.98
CA HIS A 455 -43.01 2.60 38.53
C HIS A 455 -42.83 3.07 39.96
N LYS A 456 -42.22 2.25 40.82
CA LYS A 456 -41.94 2.59 42.22
C LYS A 456 -40.98 3.76 42.35
N ALA A 457 -39.92 3.80 41.52
CA ALA A 457 -38.91 4.85 41.59
C ALA A 457 -39.44 6.23 41.15
N ASN A 458 -40.43 6.26 40.25
CA ASN A 458 -40.89 7.48 39.60
C ASN A 458 -42.36 7.85 39.89
N ASN A 459 -43.05 7.10 40.76
CA ASN A 459 -44.50 7.20 40.99
C ASN A 459 -45.32 7.15 39.69
N HIS A 460 -44.96 6.21 38.81
CA HIS A 460 -45.64 6.00 37.52
C HIS A 460 -46.59 4.80 37.58
N GLY A 461 -47.50 4.72 36.60
CA GLY A 461 -48.42 3.59 36.47
C GLY A 461 -48.92 3.33 35.04
N GLY A 462 -49.47 2.13 34.85
CA GLY A 462 -50.00 1.63 33.58
C GLY A 462 -48.91 1.16 32.61
N ASN A 463 -49.26 0.24 31.70
CA ASN A 463 -48.36 -0.24 30.67
C ASN A 463 -49.06 -0.55 29.34
N HIS A 464 -48.26 -0.65 28.30
CA HIS A 464 -48.61 -1.28 27.03
C HIS A 464 -47.38 -1.97 26.44
N LEU A 465 -47.56 -2.69 25.33
CA LEU A 465 -46.52 -3.52 24.73
C LEU A 465 -46.06 -2.96 23.39
N ILE A 466 -44.74 -2.99 23.14
CA ILE A 466 -44.15 -2.65 21.84
C ILE A 466 -43.17 -3.73 21.38
N LYS A 467 -42.92 -3.80 20.08
CA LYS A 467 -41.72 -4.46 19.57
C LYS A 467 -40.54 -3.52 19.75
N LYS A 468 -39.59 -3.91 20.60
CA LYS A 468 -38.41 -3.09 20.90
C LYS A 468 -37.46 -3.15 19.71
N LEU A 469 -37.14 -2.01 19.10
CA LEU A 469 -36.01 -1.91 18.18
C LEU A 469 -34.72 -2.14 18.99
N LEU A 470 -34.08 -3.28 18.75
CA LEU A 470 -32.87 -3.69 19.46
C LEU A 470 -31.63 -3.11 18.80
N ARG A 471 -31.59 -3.11 17.47
CA ARG A 471 -30.48 -2.60 16.65
C ARG A 471 -30.90 -2.48 15.20
N TYR A 472 -30.06 -1.81 14.41
CA TYR A 472 -30.07 -1.94 12.96
C TYR A 472 -28.98 -2.91 12.51
N GLU A 473 -29.31 -3.81 11.58
CA GLU A 473 -28.35 -4.60 10.85
C GLU A 473 -28.05 -3.94 9.51
N HIS A 474 -26.80 -3.52 9.35
CA HIS A 474 -26.33 -2.86 8.14
C HIS A 474 -26.10 -3.87 7.03
N HIS A 475 -26.82 -3.72 5.92
CA HIS A 475 -26.57 -4.43 4.67
C HIS A 475 -25.73 -3.56 3.74
N ASP A 476 -24.53 -4.04 3.42
CA ASP A 476 -23.62 -3.38 2.50
C ASP A 476 -24.24 -3.34 1.07
N ALA A 477 -23.91 -2.29 0.30
CA ALA A 477 -24.29 -2.20 -1.11
C ALA A 477 -23.76 -3.41 -1.90
N VAL A 478 -24.62 -3.99 -2.75
CA VAL A 478 -24.28 -5.19 -3.54
C VAL A 478 -23.77 -4.78 -4.91
N TYR A 479 -22.67 -5.39 -5.34
CA TYR A 479 -22.07 -5.20 -6.65
C TYR A 479 -22.00 -6.53 -7.40
N ALA A 480 -22.25 -6.50 -8.69
CA ALA A 480 -22.12 -7.65 -9.57
C ALA A 480 -21.21 -7.33 -10.76
N ASP A 481 -20.56 -8.38 -11.25
CA ASP A 481 -19.75 -8.34 -12.45
C ASP A 481 -20.69 -8.38 -13.67
N VAL A 482 -20.72 -7.30 -14.43
CA VAL A 482 -21.53 -7.13 -15.63
C VAL A 482 -20.60 -7.07 -16.83
N GLU A 483 -20.92 -7.82 -17.89
CA GLU A 483 -20.20 -7.72 -19.15
C GLU A 483 -20.61 -6.47 -19.91
N GLU A 484 -19.61 -5.70 -20.33
CA GLU A 484 -19.79 -4.46 -21.09
C GLU A 484 -18.96 -4.55 -22.36
N VAL A 485 -19.60 -4.27 -23.50
CA VAL A 485 -18.93 -4.19 -24.82
C VAL A 485 -18.09 -2.92 -24.86
N VAL A 486 -16.78 -3.08 -25.05
CA VAL A 486 -15.80 -1.97 -25.08
C VAL A 486 -15.45 -1.59 -26.51
N GLU A 487 -15.45 -2.57 -27.40
CA GLU A 487 -15.27 -2.41 -28.83
C GLU A 487 -16.32 -3.29 -29.51
N LYS A 488 -17.14 -2.71 -30.38
CA LYS A 488 -18.13 -3.47 -31.15
C LYS A 488 -17.44 -4.23 -32.28
N GLU A 489 -18.13 -5.21 -32.84
CA GLU A 489 -17.65 -5.94 -34.01
C GLU A 489 -17.39 -4.99 -35.19
N TRP A 490 -16.34 -5.28 -35.96
CA TRP A 490 -16.00 -4.51 -37.15
C TRP A 490 -15.29 -5.40 -38.17
N SER A 491 -15.29 -4.98 -39.43
CA SER A 491 -14.59 -5.70 -40.50
C SER A 491 -13.76 -4.76 -41.35
N GLU A 492 -12.73 -5.32 -41.99
CA GLU A 492 -11.88 -4.59 -42.94
C GLU A 492 -11.62 -5.42 -44.19
N TRP A 493 -11.48 -4.75 -45.33
CA TRP A 493 -11.12 -5.35 -46.61
C TRP A 493 -10.51 -4.31 -47.55
N ASP A 494 -9.89 -4.76 -48.64
CA ASP A 494 -9.39 -3.89 -49.69
C ASP A 494 -10.31 -3.98 -50.93
N GLN A 495 -10.69 -2.84 -51.49
CA GLN A 495 -11.42 -2.72 -52.77
C GLN A 495 -10.48 -2.29 -53.88
N THR A 496 -10.62 -2.92 -55.05
CA THR A 496 -9.77 -2.66 -56.21
C THR A 496 -10.48 -1.76 -57.23
N TYR A 497 -9.76 -0.78 -57.76
CA TYR A 497 -10.22 0.10 -58.84
C TYR A 497 -9.22 0.09 -59.99
N LYS A 498 -9.72 0.34 -61.19
CA LYS A 498 -8.93 0.44 -62.42
C LYS A 498 -9.14 1.80 -63.07
N CYS A 499 -8.05 2.45 -63.46
CA CYS A 499 -8.13 3.72 -64.17
C CYS A 499 -8.73 3.50 -65.58
N THR A 500 -9.75 4.28 -65.94
CA THR A 500 -10.40 4.17 -67.25
C THR A 500 -9.57 4.74 -68.39
N GLU A 501 -8.56 5.57 -68.08
CA GLU A 501 -7.72 6.23 -69.08
C GLU A 501 -6.41 5.45 -69.33
N CYS A 502 -5.68 5.11 -68.26
CA CYS A 502 -4.36 4.47 -68.39
C CYS A 502 -4.30 3.00 -67.94
N GLY A 503 -5.40 2.46 -67.41
CA GLY A 503 -5.46 1.06 -66.98
C GLY A 503 -4.70 0.72 -65.70
N ASP A 504 -4.09 1.70 -65.01
CA ASP A 504 -3.45 1.51 -63.70
C ASP A 504 -4.45 1.01 -62.64
N ILE A 505 -3.94 0.46 -61.55
CA ILE A 505 -4.72 -0.12 -60.46
C ILE A 505 -4.45 0.65 -59.17
N MET A 506 -5.53 0.96 -58.44
CA MET A 506 -5.47 1.43 -57.05
C MET A 506 -6.26 0.50 -56.13
N THR A 507 -5.97 0.58 -54.84
CA THR A 507 -6.72 -0.11 -53.80
C THR A 507 -7.17 0.87 -52.73
N GLU A 508 -8.39 0.68 -52.24
CA GLU A 508 -8.91 1.38 -51.06
C GLU A 508 -9.04 0.40 -49.91
N HIS A 509 -8.40 0.73 -48.79
CA HIS A 509 -8.60 0.01 -47.55
C HIS A 509 -9.89 0.50 -46.89
N VAL A 510 -10.84 -0.42 -46.72
CA VAL A 510 -12.18 -0.14 -46.21
C VAL A 510 -12.32 -0.72 -44.81
N VAL A 511 -12.75 0.11 -43.87
CA VAL A 511 -13.06 -0.30 -42.49
C VAL A 511 -14.54 -0.06 -42.23
N ASN A 512 -15.28 -1.12 -41.88
CA ASN A 512 -16.69 -1.07 -41.50
C ASN A 512 -16.85 -1.17 -39.99
N LYS A 513 -17.27 -0.08 -39.35
CA LYS A 513 -17.57 -0.04 -37.92
C LYS A 513 -19.04 0.31 -37.72
N ASN A 514 -19.86 -0.68 -37.35
CA ASN A 514 -21.30 -0.52 -37.12
C ASN A 514 -22.07 0.07 -38.31
N GLY A 515 -21.70 -0.29 -39.55
CA GLY A 515 -22.35 0.21 -40.77
C GLY A 515 -21.76 1.53 -41.29
N GLU A 516 -20.86 2.18 -40.54
CA GLU A 516 -20.08 3.31 -41.03
C GLU A 516 -18.85 2.80 -41.77
N LEU A 517 -18.75 3.13 -43.06
CA LEU A 517 -17.64 2.75 -43.92
C LEU A 517 -16.61 3.89 -43.94
N ILE A 518 -15.33 3.54 -43.80
CA ILE A 518 -14.22 4.48 -43.92
C ILE A 518 -13.29 3.93 -44.99
N TYR A 519 -13.04 4.73 -46.02
CA TYR A 519 -12.24 4.38 -47.18
C TYR A 519 -10.91 5.10 -47.12
N THR A 520 -9.80 4.40 -47.35
CA THR A 520 -8.46 4.99 -47.40
C THR A 520 -7.75 4.56 -48.69
N PRO A 521 -7.62 5.45 -49.68
CA PRO A 521 -7.02 5.13 -50.96
C PRO A 521 -5.49 5.09 -50.87
N ASN A 522 -4.85 4.19 -51.61
CA ASN A 522 -3.39 4.16 -51.73
C ASN A 522 -2.83 5.12 -52.81
N LYS A 523 -3.68 5.63 -53.70
CA LYS A 523 -3.35 6.56 -54.80
C LYS A 523 -4.39 7.67 -54.90
N SER A 524 -3.99 8.83 -55.41
CA SER A 524 -4.90 9.97 -55.62
C SER A 524 -5.59 9.89 -56.98
N GLY A 525 -6.74 10.55 -57.12
CA GLY A 525 -7.44 10.69 -58.41
C GLY A 525 -8.91 11.04 -58.24
N VAL A 526 -9.73 10.78 -59.26
CA VAL A 526 -11.17 11.02 -59.25
C VAL A 526 -11.89 9.68 -59.35
N LEU A 527 -12.80 9.40 -58.42
CA LEU A 527 -13.66 8.23 -58.50
C LEU A 527 -14.70 8.42 -59.61
N VAL A 528 -15.01 7.37 -60.35
CA VAL A 528 -16.08 7.39 -61.36
C VAL A 528 -17.10 6.30 -61.10
N ASP A 529 -18.37 6.60 -61.40
CA ASP A 529 -19.47 5.64 -61.27
C ASP A 529 -19.42 4.53 -62.35
N ILE A 530 -20.41 3.64 -62.31
CA ILE A 530 -20.52 2.54 -63.29
C ILE A 530 -20.70 3.03 -64.74
N ASN A 531 -21.22 4.24 -64.93
CA ASN A 531 -21.47 4.88 -66.21
C ASN A 531 -20.29 5.76 -66.66
N GLY A 532 -19.28 5.95 -65.80
CA GLY A 532 -18.09 6.77 -66.07
C GLY A 532 -18.23 8.24 -65.68
N ASN A 533 -19.28 8.62 -64.93
CA ASN A 533 -19.44 9.98 -64.44
C ASN A 533 -18.55 10.22 -63.21
N GLU A 534 -17.92 11.38 -63.15
CA GLU A 534 -17.06 11.79 -62.04
C GLU A 534 -17.84 11.97 -60.74
N GLN A 535 -17.28 11.43 -59.66
CA GLN A 535 -17.78 11.52 -58.29
C GLN A 535 -16.78 12.34 -57.48
N ASP A 536 -16.22 11.77 -56.41
CA ASP A 536 -15.31 12.46 -55.51
C ASP A 536 -13.84 12.40 -55.93
N LYS A 537 -13.12 13.46 -55.58
CA LYS A 537 -11.66 13.49 -55.68
C LYS A 537 -11.04 12.95 -54.40
N VAL A 538 -10.22 11.91 -54.55
CA VAL A 538 -9.57 11.21 -53.44
C VAL A 538 -8.06 11.49 -53.42
N THR A 539 -7.49 11.54 -52.22
CA THR A 539 -6.06 11.80 -51.99
C THR A 539 -5.42 10.62 -51.27
N ALA A 540 -4.30 10.12 -51.79
CA ALA A 540 -3.57 8.99 -51.22
C ALA A 540 -3.32 9.17 -49.71
N GLY A 541 -3.72 8.16 -48.91
CA GLY A 541 -3.55 8.14 -47.46
C GLY A 541 -4.54 9.00 -46.66
N VAL A 542 -5.44 9.74 -47.31
CA VAL A 542 -6.47 10.55 -46.65
C VAL A 542 -7.78 9.77 -46.62
N SER A 543 -8.23 9.42 -45.42
CA SER A 543 -9.48 8.67 -45.26
C SER A 543 -10.72 9.55 -45.49
N TYR A 544 -11.76 8.98 -46.08
CA TYR A 544 -13.08 9.60 -46.24
C TYR A 544 -14.19 8.60 -45.89
N LYS A 545 -15.44 9.08 -45.83
CA LYS A 545 -16.62 8.29 -45.45
C LYS A 545 -17.57 8.12 -46.61
#